data_AF-W7W5Z1-F1
#
_entry.id   AF-W7W5Z1-F1
#
_cell.length_a   1.000
_cell.length_b   1.000
_cell.length_c   1.000
_cell.angle_alpha   90.00
_cell.angle_beta   90.00
_cell.angle_gamma   90.00
#
_symmetry.space_group_name_H-M   'P 1'
#
loop_
_entity.id
_entity.type
_entity.pdbx_description
1 polymer ?
#
loop_
_entity_poly.entity_id
_entity_poly.type
_entity_poly.pdbx_seq_one_letter_code
_entity_poly.pdbx_strand_id
1 'polypeptide(L)'
;MDARIAAEIDTHVSGLAAAAAGCERIASTPIPFAYTLLLHRTAYVYCFLLPFGLVDLIGYLTPFVVLVVAYTFFGLDAVGDEIKDPFGLKPNHLPLEAICRTIEINLLEALGETDLPPPLTPLAGVLR
;
A
#
# COMPACT_ATOMS: atom_id res chain seq x y z
N MET A 1 9.74 -16.27 -39.76
CA MET A 1 9.95 -15.52 -38.51
C MET A 1 11.26 -16.01 -37.92
N ASP A 2 12.28 -15.16 -37.85
CA ASP A 2 13.63 -15.59 -37.42
C ASP A 2 13.60 -16.09 -35.97
N ALA A 3 14.27 -17.22 -35.69
CA ALA A 3 14.33 -17.82 -34.36
C ALA A 3 14.83 -16.84 -33.28
N ARG A 4 15.66 -15.86 -33.67
CA ARG A 4 16.14 -14.77 -32.80
C ARG A 4 15.01 -13.85 -32.33
N ILE A 5 14.11 -13.44 -33.23
CA ILE A 5 12.98 -12.55 -32.90
C ILE A 5 11.98 -13.28 -32.00
N ALA A 6 11.73 -14.56 -32.27
CA ALA A 6 10.88 -15.38 -31.42
C ALA A 6 11.44 -15.49 -29.98
N ALA A 7 12.74 -15.69 -29.82
CA ALA A 7 13.39 -15.73 -28.50
C ALA A 7 13.36 -14.38 -27.76
N GLU A 8 13.48 -13.26 -28.49
CA GLU A 8 13.40 -11.92 -27.92
C GLU A 8 11.98 -11.61 -27.41
N ILE A 9 10.95 -11.94 -28.20
CA ILE A 9 9.55 -11.82 -27.77
C ILE A 9 9.28 -12.72 -26.55
N ASP A 10 9.75 -13.97 -26.57
CA ASP A 10 9.59 -14.92 -25.46
C ASP A 10 10.19 -14.39 -24.15
N THR A 11 11.32 -13.69 -24.23
CA THR A 11 11.95 -13.03 -23.08
C THR A 11 11.06 -11.93 -22.51
N HIS A 12 10.47 -11.08 -23.36
CA HIS A 12 9.56 -10.02 -22.91
C HIS A 12 8.26 -10.56 -22.30
N VAL A 13 7.66 -11.59 -22.92
CA VAL A 13 6.46 -12.25 -22.40
C VAL A 13 6.75 -12.94 -21.07
N SER A 14 7.89 -13.62 -20.95
CA SER A 14 8.34 -14.21 -19.68
C SER A 14 8.53 -13.16 -18.59
N GLY A 15 9.04 -11.97 -18.94
CA GLY A 15 9.14 -10.83 -18.03
C GLY A 15 7.79 -10.36 -17.49
N LEU A 16 6.78 -10.26 -18.36
CA LEU A 16 5.40 -9.92 -17.96
C LEU A 16 4.79 -10.99 -17.05
N ALA A 17 4.97 -12.27 -17.39
CA ALA A 17 4.49 -13.38 -16.58
C ALA A 17 5.14 -13.39 -15.18
N ALA A 18 6.44 -13.12 -15.09
CA ALA A 18 7.15 -13.00 -13.82
C ALA A 18 6.63 -11.84 -12.96
N ALA A 19 6.33 -10.69 -13.58
CA ALA A 19 5.74 -9.55 -12.88
C ALA A 19 4.33 -9.87 -12.35
N ALA A 20 3.48 -10.50 -13.17
CA ALA A 20 2.14 -10.92 -12.78
C ALA A 20 2.16 -11.92 -11.60
N ALA A 21 3.02 -12.94 -11.68
CA ALA A 21 3.22 -13.89 -10.58
C ALA A 21 3.76 -13.21 -9.31
N GLY A 22 4.58 -12.16 -9.46
CA GLY A 22 5.03 -11.32 -8.35
C GLY A 22 3.86 -10.60 -7.66
N CYS A 23 2.99 -9.96 -8.45
CA CYS A 23 1.78 -9.30 -7.94
C CYS A 23 0.83 -10.29 -7.24
N GLU A 24 0.59 -11.46 -7.84
CA GLU A 24 -0.23 -12.52 -7.24
C GLU A 24 0.35 -12.98 -5.90
N ARG A 25 1.67 -13.16 -5.80
CA ARG A 25 2.32 -13.52 -4.53
C ARG A 25 2.15 -12.43 -3.47
N ILE A 26 2.29 -11.16 -3.83
CA ILE A 26 2.09 -10.04 -2.91
C ILE A 26 0.63 -10.02 -2.43
N ALA A 27 -0.32 -10.17 -3.35
CA ALA A 27 -1.75 -10.18 -3.02
C ALA A 27 -2.17 -11.42 -2.20
N SER A 28 -1.59 -12.59 -2.49
CA SER A 28 -1.95 -13.88 -1.86
C SER A 28 -1.15 -14.21 -0.59
N THR A 29 -0.13 -13.42 -0.24
CA THR A 29 0.67 -13.59 0.98
C THR A 29 0.36 -12.48 1.98
N PRO A 30 -0.86 -12.40 2.53
CA PRO A 30 -1.18 -11.41 3.54
C PRO A 30 -0.35 -11.64 4.80
N ILE A 31 -0.06 -10.56 5.53
CA ILE A 31 0.61 -10.64 6.83
C ILE A 31 -0.22 -11.56 7.75
N PRO A 32 0.41 -12.50 8.48
CA PRO A 32 -0.31 -13.44 9.33
C PRO A 32 -1.27 -12.74 10.30
N PHE A 33 -2.52 -13.18 10.36
CA PHE A 33 -3.54 -12.64 11.27
C PHE A 33 -3.11 -12.63 12.74
N ALA A 34 -2.29 -13.60 13.16
CA ALA A 34 -1.76 -13.63 14.51
C ALA A 34 -0.90 -12.40 14.84
N TYR A 35 -0.15 -11.88 13.86
CA TYR A 35 0.70 -10.70 14.04
C TYR A 35 -0.12 -9.43 14.29
N THR A 36 -1.15 -9.20 13.46
CA THR A 36 -2.03 -8.04 13.60
C THR A 36 -2.82 -8.10 14.91
N LEU A 37 -3.31 -9.30 15.26
CA LEU A 37 -4.03 -9.53 16.50
C LEU A 37 -3.16 -9.29 17.74
N LEU A 38 -1.91 -9.75 17.72
CA LEU A 38 -0.95 -9.52 18.81
C LEU A 38 -0.64 -8.03 18.96
N LEU A 39 -0.35 -7.32 17.86
CA LEU A 39 -0.08 -5.88 17.88
C LEU A 39 -1.24 -5.08 18.46
N HIS A 40 -2.46 -5.33 17.99
CA HIS A 40 -3.64 -4.66 18.54
C HIS A 40 -3.77 -4.93 20.04
N ARG A 41 -3.73 -6.20 20.46
CA ARG A 41 -3.89 -6.57 21.87
C ARG A 41 -2.82 -5.94 22.76
N THR A 42 -1.55 -5.97 22.35
CA THR A 42 -0.47 -5.37 23.14
C THR A 42 -0.59 -3.85 23.20
N ALA A 43 -0.98 -3.17 22.11
CA ALA A 43 -1.23 -1.73 22.11
C ALA A 43 -2.37 -1.35 23.07
N TYR A 44 -3.49 -2.08 23.06
CA TYR A 44 -4.61 -1.85 23.98
C TYR A 44 -4.19 -2.07 25.44
N VAL A 45 -3.55 -3.20 25.75
CA VAL A 45 -3.09 -3.49 27.11
C VAL A 45 -2.07 -2.46 27.58
N TYR A 46 -1.13 -2.05 26.72
CA TYR A 46 -0.13 -1.04 27.04
C TYR A 46 -0.76 0.32 27.34
N CYS A 47 -1.64 0.82 26.46
CA CYS A 47 -2.33 2.10 26.67
C CYS A 47 -3.24 2.08 27.90
N PHE A 48 -3.84 0.93 28.23
CA PHE A 48 -4.65 0.76 29.43
C PHE A 48 -3.82 0.74 30.71
N LEU A 49 -2.65 0.09 30.70
CA LEU A 49 -1.77 0.00 31.87
C LEU A 49 -0.94 1.26 32.10
N LEU A 50 -0.62 2.01 31.04
CA LEU A 50 0.17 3.25 31.08
C LEU A 50 -0.28 4.25 32.17
N PRO A 51 -1.58 4.63 32.29
CA PRO A 51 -1.99 5.61 33.30
C PRO A 51 -1.69 5.16 34.73
N PHE A 52 -1.78 3.87 35.03
CA PHE A 52 -1.49 3.34 36.37
C PHE A 52 0.00 3.42 36.71
N GLY A 53 0.89 3.29 35.73
CA GLY A 53 2.33 3.45 35.94
C GLY A 53 2.80 4.90 36.01
N LEU A 54 2.00 5.83 35.49
CA LEU A 54 2.40 7.23 35.31
C LEU A 54 1.73 8.20 36.30
N VAL A 55 0.61 7.80 36.92
CA VAL A 55 -0.17 8.64 37.83
C VAL A 55 0.65 9.18 39.01
N ASP A 56 1.56 8.37 39.57
CA ASP A 56 2.39 8.80 40.71
C ASP A 56 3.51 9.78 40.30
N LEU A 57 3.89 9.81 39.02
CA LEU A 57 4.97 10.66 38.51
C LEU A 57 4.47 12.05 38.07
N ILE A 58 3.32 12.10 37.38
CA ILE A 58 2.83 13.33 36.71
C ILE A 58 1.38 13.69 37.05
N GLY A 59 0.70 12.91 37.89
CA GLY A 59 -0.59 13.26 38.48
C GLY A 59 -1.66 13.62 37.42
N TYR A 60 -2.21 14.82 37.51
CA TYR A 60 -3.28 15.29 36.63
C TYR A 60 -2.88 15.46 35.15
N LEU A 61 -1.58 15.47 34.83
CA LEU A 61 -1.10 15.49 33.44
C LEU A 61 -1.11 14.10 32.78
N THR A 62 -1.26 13.03 33.56
CA THR A 62 -1.31 11.65 33.06
C THR A 62 -2.29 11.43 31.91
N PRO A 63 -3.58 11.86 31.95
CA PRO A 63 -4.49 11.65 30.83
C PRO A 63 -4.03 12.33 29.54
N PHE A 64 -3.38 13.49 29.62
CA PHE A 64 -2.85 14.18 28.43
C PHE A 64 -1.69 13.40 27.80
N VAL A 65 -0.74 12.95 28.61
CA VAL A 65 0.42 12.17 28.13
C VAL A 65 -0.04 10.82 27.57
N VAL A 66 -0.94 10.12 28.27
CA VAL A 66 -1.53 8.86 27.81
C VAL A 66 -2.24 9.04 26.47
N LEU A 67 -2.97 10.15 26.28
CA LEU A 67 -3.67 10.45 25.02
C LEU A 67 -2.69 10.64 23.86
N VAL A 68 -1.58 11.35 24.06
CA VAL A 68 -0.55 11.53 23.01
C VAL A 68 0.11 10.21 22.64
N VAL A 69 0.47 9.39 23.63
CA VAL A 69 1.07 8.07 23.42
C VAL A 69 0.09 7.14 22.69
N ALA A 70 -1.17 7.06 23.16
CA ALA A 70 -2.20 6.24 22.54
C ALA A 70 -2.44 6.67 21.08
N TYR A 71 -2.57 7.97 20.82
CA TYR A 71 -2.70 8.50 19.46
C TYR A 71 -1.56 8.04 18.55
N THR A 72 -0.32 8.03 19.06
CA THR A 72 0.85 7.60 18.29
C THR A 72 0.78 6.10 17.97
N PHE A 73 0.46 5.25 18.94
CA PHE A 73 0.35 3.80 18.73
C PHE A 73 -0.80 3.42 17.80
N PHE A 74 -1.99 3.97 18.00
CA PHE A 74 -3.15 3.69 17.15
C PHE A 74 -3.01 4.31 15.76
N GLY A 75 -2.37 5.48 15.65
CA GLY A 75 -2.04 6.08 14.36
C GLY A 75 -1.08 5.20 13.55
N LEU A 76 -0.05 4.66 14.20
CA LEU A 76 0.89 3.74 13.56
C LEU A 76 0.22 2.44 13.11
N ASP A 77 -0.68 1.89 13.94
CA ASP A 77 -1.44 0.68 13.63
C ASP A 77 -2.37 0.90 12.41
N ALA A 78 -3.08 2.03 12.37
CA ALA A 78 -3.93 2.40 11.23
C ALA A 78 -3.15 2.57 9.93
N VAL A 79 -1.97 3.20 9.97
CA VAL A 79 -1.08 3.31 8.81
C VAL A 79 -0.57 1.93 8.37
N GLY A 80 -0.22 1.07 9.34
CA GLY A 80 0.18 -0.31 9.08
C GLY A 80 -0.92 -1.13 8.41
N ASP A 81 -2.19 -0.87 8.72
CA ASP A 81 -3.34 -1.50 8.05
C ASP A 81 -3.52 -1.05 6.60
N GLU A 82 -3.25 0.21 6.27
CA GLU A 82 -3.31 0.68 4.88
C GLU A 82 -2.19 0.09 4.02
N ILE A 83 -0.98 -0.07 4.57
CA ILE A 83 0.16 -0.62 3.82
C ILE A 83 -0.02 -2.12 3.49
N LYS A 84 -0.88 -2.83 4.23
CA LYS A 84 -1.13 -4.27 4.02
C LYS A 84 -1.83 -4.60 2.70
N ASP A 85 -2.57 -3.65 2.11
CA ASP A 85 -3.35 -3.87 0.90
C ASP A 85 -2.96 -2.86 -0.21
N PRO A 86 -1.77 -3.00 -0.82
CA PRO A 86 -1.25 -2.01 -1.76
C PRO A 86 -2.09 -1.89 -3.05
N PHE A 87 -2.89 -2.91 -3.39
CA PHE A 87 -3.68 -2.99 -4.62
C PHE A 87 -5.17 -2.67 -4.42
N GLY A 88 -5.60 -2.28 -3.21
CA GLY A 88 -6.99 -1.91 -2.98
C GLY A 88 -7.36 -0.52 -3.55
N LEU A 89 -8.52 0.00 -3.14
CA LEU A 89 -9.10 1.22 -3.71
C LEU A 89 -9.03 2.46 -2.80
N LYS A 90 -8.23 2.42 -1.73
CA LYS A 90 -8.11 3.55 -0.80
C LYS A 90 -7.18 4.64 -1.37
N PRO A 91 -7.30 5.89 -0.89
CA PRO A 91 -6.49 7.01 -1.38
C PRO A 91 -4.98 6.81 -1.36
N ASN A 92 -4.47 6.04 -0.40
CA ASN A 92 -3.03 5.80 -0.21
C ASN A 92 -2.53 4.53 -0.90
N HIS A 93 -3.40 3.84 -1.66
CA HIS A 93 -3.03 2.65 -2.42
C HIS A 93 -2.43 3.03 -3.78
N LEU A 94 -1.91 2.03 -4.50
CA LEU A 94 -1.29 2.26 -5.80
C LEU A 94 -2.34 2.78 -6.81
N PRO A 95 -2.01 3.83 -7.59
CA PRO A 95 -2.90 4.37 -8.62
C PRO A 95 -2.85 3.49 -9.88
N LEU A 96 -3.43 2.29 -9.79
CA LEU A 96 -3.36 1.29 -10.86
C LEU A 96 -4.04 1.76 -12.16
N GLU A 97 -5.11 2.54 -12.09
CA GLU A 97 -5.80 3.05 -13.29
C GLU A 97 -4.90 4.04 -14.03
N ALA A 98 -4.21 4.94 -13.32
CA ALA A 98 -3.27 5.87 -13.93
C ALA A 98 -2.00 5.19 -14.44
N ILE A 99 -1.50 4.16 -13.75
CA ILE A 99 -0.38 3.35 -14.26
C ILE A 99 -0.81 2.67 -15.57
N CYS A 100 -2.00 2.06 -15.61
CA CYS A 100 -2.56 1.47 -16.82
C CYS A 100 -2.76 2.51 -17.93
N ARG A 101 -3.27 3.70 -17.62
CA ARG A 101 -3.42 4.81 -18.58
C ARG A 101 -2.06 5.22 -19.15
N THR A 102 -1.04 5.30 -18.32
CA THR A 102 0.32 5.64 -18.75
C THR A 102 0.89 4.57 -19.69
N ILE A 103 0.69 3.29 -19.37
CA ILE A 103 1.10 2.18 -20.23
C ILE A 103 0.36 2.25 -21.57
N GLU A 104 -0.94 2.50 -21.57
CA GLU A 104 -1.77 2.66 -22.76
C GLU A 104 -1.26 3.79 -23.67
N ILE A 105 -1.01 4.98 -23.11
CA ILE A 105 -0.46 6.13 -23.84
C ILE A 105 0.89 5.75 -24.49
N ASN A 106 1.80 5.16 -23.72
CA ASN A 106 3.13 4.78 -24.22
C ASN A 106 3.05 3.76 -25.37
N LEU A 107 2.12 2.80 -25.30
CA LEU A 107 1.93 1.80 -26.35
C LEU A 107 1.33 2.41 -27.62
N LEU A 108 0.33 3.29 -27.49
CA LEU A 108 -0.27 4.00 -28.63
C LEU A 108 0.75 4.93 -29.30
N GLU A 109 1.55 5.64 -28.51
CA GLU A 109 2.63 6.48 -29.04
C GLU A 109 3.67 5.66 -29.80
N ALA A 110 4.07 4.49 -29.27
CA ALA A 110 4.98 3.57 -29.96
C ALA A 110 4.41 3.01 -31.28
N LEU A 111 3.08 2.91 -31.40
CA LEU A 111 2.38 2.53 -32.63
C LEU A 111 2.24 3.69 -33.63
N GLY A 112 2.60 4.93 -33.24
CA GLY A 112 2.47 6.13 -34.06
C GLY A 112 1.05 6.70 -34.11
N GLU A 113 0.18 6.29 -33.17
CA GLU A 113 -1.17 6.83 -33.06
C GLU A 113 -1.14 8.29 -32.59
N THR A 114 -1.99 9.12 -33.20
CA THR A 114 -2.05 10.56 -32.88
C THR A 114 -3.18 10.92 -31.92
N ASP A 115 -4.19 10.03 -31.79
CA ASP A 115 -5.30 10.20 -30.85
C ASP A 115 -4.99 9.46 -29.54
N LEU A 116 -4.29 10.16 -28.64
CA LEU A 116 -3.87 9.61 -27.35
C LEU A 116 -4.90 9.94 -26.27
N PRO A 117 -5.30 8.97 -25.44
CA PRO A 117 -6.15 9.26 -24.30
C PRO A 117 -5.42 10.19 -23.32
N PRO A 118 -6.11 11.14 -22.68
CA PRO A 118 -5.47 12.06 -21.76
C PRO A 118 -4.96 11.33 -20.50
N PRO A 119 -3.85 11.79 -19.91
CA PRO A 119 -3.40 11.26 -18.62
C PRO A 119 -4.46 11.52 -17.55
N LEU A 120 -4.64 10.55 -16.65
CA LEU A 120 -5.59 10.69 -15.55
C LEU A 120 -5.09 11.76 -14.57
N THR A 121 -5.93 12.74 -14.30
CA THR A 121 -5.67 13.80 -13.33
C THR A 121 -6.20 13.43 -11.96
N PRO A 122 -5.53 13.85 -10.86
CA PRO A 122 -6.01 13.54 -9.51
C PRO A 122 -7.37 14.19 -9.24
N LEU A 123 -8.32 13.40 -8.73
CA LEU A 123 -9.62 13.86 -8.26
C LEU A 123 -9.53 14.08 -6.75
N ALA A 124 -9.71 15.33 -6.31
CA ALA A 124 -9.59 15.73 -4.89
C ALA A 124 -8.23 15.37 -4.25
N GLY A 125 -7.14 15.44 -5.04
CA GLY A 125 -5.78 15.13 -4.58
C GLY A 125 -5.44 13.64 -4.57
N VAL A 126 -6.37 12.78 -4.98
CA VAL A 126 -6.16 11.33 -5.08
C VAL A 126 -6.09 10.93 -6.55
N LEU A 127 -5.00 10.26 -6.90
CA LEU A 127 -4.79 9.69 -8.22
C LEU A 127 -5.23 8.22 -8.15
N ARG A 128 -6.04 7.78 -9.09
CA ARG A 128 -6.50 6.39 -9.20
C ARG A 128 -5.89 5.76 -10.41
#